data_AF-A0AAJ0XJJ4-F1
#
_entry.id   AF-A0AAJ0XJJ4-F1
#
_cell.length_a   1.000
_cell.length_b   1.000
_cell.length_c   1.000
_cell.angle_alpha   90.00
_cell.angle_beta   90.00
_cell.angle_gamma   90.00
#
_symmetry.space_group_name_H-M   'P 1'
#
loop_
_entity.id
_entity.type
_entity.pdbx_description
1 polymer ?
#
loop_
_entity_poly.entity_id
_entity_poly.type
_entity_poly.pdbx_seq_one_letter_code
_entity_poly.pdbx_strand_id
1 'polypeptide(L)'
;MLSIFQVFKMVFGVIASVFVLYFLVTYAGSYGASQQDAQRALIMKNFRQLADDVWLTGNAQDFDFSKMETDFYFDAKTSPPAFRFGNNYMEVTNPLFFRHGDKVSVSQGRLDFGWWEYSFVMAAPDMVVVFNPLQNDEQVWGVMRNVTALLPDTTVTTTKFSYAFCGYPGAADISTPVDRFGAQRALSLNYETTTFYQCSVQLPANYMLVSISVGCASSPSSGVCVNPASGSNDRGGGSFYMAGSDREYKFMDGLDIAAAIIGGTTSDIRGHAGGNLYLYKQSSFRQSMKFAADIMAQRAQLLSGKLAALIAAGRIERGSEPAACASSYVQLANSLQSVSSELARPDYYSDNRALLAALARSSAAYDALAAKGCEVPKA
;
A
#
# COMPACT_ATOMS: atom_id res chain seq x y z
N MET A 1 -1.13 2.31 -81.94
CA MET A 1 -2.32 2.66 -81.14
C MET A 1 -2.41 1.69 -79.98
N LEU A 2 -2.16 2.14 -78.75
CA LEU A 2 -2.58 1.38 -77.58
C LEU A 2 -4.09 1.28 -77.65
N SER A 3 -4.63 0.06 -77.64
CA SER A 3 -6.09 -0.10 -77.62
C SER A 3 -6.61 0.41 -76.27
N ILE A 4 -7.79 1.02 -76.27
CA ILE A 4 -8.46 1.52 -75.06
C ILE A 4 -8.52 0.42 -73.97
N PHE A 5 -8.62 -0.83 -74.40
CA PHE A 5 -8.58 -2.01 -73.53
C PHE A 5 -7.25 -2.23 -72.80
N GLN A 6 -6.10 -1.95 -73.45
CA GLN A 6 -4.78 -2.01 -72.81
C GLN A 6 -4.60 -0.89 -71.78
N VAL A 7 -5.08 0.33 -72.10
CA VAL A 7 -5.07 1.45 -71.14
C VAL A 7 -5.95 1.14 -69.93
N PHE A 8 -7.14 0.58 -70.14
CA PHE A 8 -8.03 0.15 -69.06
C PHE A 8 -7.40 -0.92 -68.16
N LYS A 9 -6.75 -1.95 -68.74
CA LYS A 9 -6.02 -2.96 -67.96
C LYS A 9 -4.89 -2.35 -67.13
N MET A 10 -4.17 -1.37 -67.68
CA MET A 10 -3.08 -0.70 -66.98
C MET A 10 -3.60 0.12 -65.79
N VAL A 11 -4.66 0.90 -65.98
CA VAL A 11 -5.31 1.68 -64.92
C VAL A 11 -5.91 0.78 -63.84
N PHE A 12 -6.63 -0.28 -64.24
CA PHE A 12 -7.19 -1.24 -63.29
C PHE A 12 -6.10 -1.99 -62.52
N GLY A 13 -5.00 -2.35 -63.17
CA GLY A 13 -3.83 -2.96 -62.52
C GLY A 13 -3.24 -2.06 -61.45
N VAL A 14 -3.06 -0.77 -61.74
CA VAL A 14 -2.58 0.21 -60.75
C VAL A 14 -3.54 0.33 -59.56
N ILE A 15 -4.85 0.45 -59.82
CA ILE A 15 -5.86 0.55 -58.75
C ILE A 15 -5.86 -0.72 -57.87
N ALA A 16 -5.83 -1.90 -58.50
CA ALA A 16 -5.79 -3.18 -57.77
C ALA A 16 -4.50 -3.33 -56.96
N SER A 17 -3.34 -2.93 -57.50
CA SER A 17 -2.08 -2.95 -56.77
C SER A 17 -2.08 -1.98 -55.57
N VAL A 18 -2.61 -0.77 -55.72
CA VAL A 18 -2.77 0.18 -54.60
C VAL A 18 -3.72 -0.38 -53.54
N PHE A 19 -4.83 -1.01 -53.95
CA PHE A 19 -5.78 -1.63 -53.04
C PHE A 19 -5.17 -2.80 -52.25
N VAL A 20 -4.44 -3.69 -52.93
CA VAL A 20 -3.74 -4.81 -52.29
C VAL A 20 -2.67 -4.30 -51.33
N LEU A 21 -1.91 -3.28 -51.72
CA LEU A 21 -0.85 -2.71 -50.89
C LEU A 21 -1.43 -1.98 -49.67
N TYR A 22 -2.52 -1.21 -49.85
CA TYR A 22 -3.27 -0.62 -48.75
C TYR A 22 -3.81 -1.68 -47.78
N PHE A 23 -4.39 -2.76 -48.31
CA PHE A 23 -4.91 -3.85 -47.48
C PHE A 23 -3.78 -4.56 -46.72
N LEU A 24 -2.66 -4.87 -47.37
CA LEU A 24 -1.49 -5.50 -46.73
C LEU A 24 -0.90 -4.63 -45.61
N VAL A 25 -0.72 -3.33 -45.86
CA VAL A 25 -0.20 -2.40 -44.84
C VAL A 25 -1.17 -2.26 -43.67
N THR A 26 -2.47 -2.09 -43.94
CA THR A 26 -3.49 -1.93 -42.90
C THR A 26 -3.66 -3.23 -42.10
N TYR A 27 -3.68 -4.38 -42.77
CA TYR A 27 -3.80 -5.68 -42.11
C TYR A 27 -2.56 -6.02 -41.28
N ALA A 28 -1.35 -5.82 -41.83
CA ALA A 28 -0.10 -6.02 -41.08
C ALA A 28 -0.01 -5.09 -39.86
N GLY A 29 -0.42 -3.82 -40.00
CA GLY A 29 -0.49 -2.87 -38.88
C GLY A 29 -1.46 -3.31 -37.79
N SER A 30 -2.66 -3.77 -38.17
CA SER A 30 -3.66 -4.27 -37.22
C SER A 30 -3.24 -5.56 -36.51
N TYR A 31 -2.55 -6.46 -37.22
CA TYR A 31 -2.05 -7.71 -36.67
C TYR A 31 -0.89 -7.47 -35.69
N GLY A 32 0.02 -6.54 -36.01
CA GLY A 32 1.08 -6.11 -35.09
C GLY A 32 0.53 -5.54 -33.79
N ALA A 33 -0.45 -4.64 -33.87
CA ALA A 33 -1.11 -4.07 -32.68
C ALA A 33 -1.82 -5.15 -31.84
N SER A 34 -2.55 -6.07 -32.48
CA SER A 34 -3.23 -7.17 -31.78
C SER A 34 -2.26 -8.12 -31.06
N GLN A 35 -1.09 -8.39 -31.64
CA GLN A 35 -0.07 -9.21 -30.99
C GLN A 35 0.56 -8.50 -29.78
N GLN A 36 0.82 -7.19 -29.89
CA GLN A 36 1.31 -6.38 -28.78
C GLN A 36 0.30 -6.36 -27.62
N ASP A 37 -0.99 -6.16 -27.91
CA ASP A 37 -2.04 -6.19 -26.89
C ASP A 37 -2.17 -7.55 -26.19
N ALA A 38 -2.05 -8.65 -26.95
CA ALA A 38 -2.07 -9.99 -26.39
C ALA A 38 -0.85 -10.25 -25.47
N GLN A 39 0.34 -9.77 -25.86
CA GLN A 39 1.54 -9.85 -25.02
C GLN A 39 1.41 -9.01 -23.75
N ARG A 40 0.90 -7.77 -23.86
CA ARG A 40 0.64 -6.88 -22.73
C ARG A 40 -0.33 -7.54 -21.73
N ALA A 41 -1.45 -8.07 -22.23
CA ALA A 41 -2.42 -8.78 -21.41
C ALA A 41 -1.82 -10.02 -20.73
N LEU A 42 -0.96 -10.78 -21.41
CA LEU A 42 -0.28 -11.94 -20.83
C LEU A 42 0.68 -11.55 -19.71
N ILE A 43 1.51 -10.53 -19.91
CA ILE A 43 2.45 -10.02 -18.89
C ILE A 43 1.67 -9.55 -17.65
N MET A 44 0.61 -8.77 -17.85
CA MET A 44 -0.23 -8.28 -16.75
C MET A 44 -0.92 -9.43 -16.01
N LYS A 45 -1.40 -10.45 -16.73
CA LYS A 45 -1.97 -11.65 -16.12
C LYS A 45 -0.93 -12.39 -15.28
N ASN A 46 0.29 -12.54 -15.80
CA ASN A 46 1.38 -13.18 -15.07
C ASN A 46 1.76 -12.37 -13.83
N PHE A 47 1.85 -11.05 -13.94
CA PHE A 47 2.13 -10.16 -12.81
C PHE A 47 1.03 -10.28 -11.74
N ARG A 48 -0.25 -10.25 -12.15
CA ARG A 48 -1.38 -10.44 -11.23
C ARG A 48 -1.30 -11.79 -10.53
N GLN A 49 -1.06 -12.87 -11.26
CA GLN A 49 -0.92 -14.20 -10.68
C GLN A 49 0.23 -14.28 -9.68
N LEU A 50 1.37 -13.64 -10.00
CA LEU A 50 2.49 -13.56 -9.07
C LEU A 50 2.12 -12.72 -7.84
N ALA A 51 1.48 -11.57 -7.99
CA ALA A 51 1.01 -10.77 -6.85
C ALA A 51 0.02 -11.55 -5.96
N ASP A 52 -0.88 -12.33 -6.56
CA ASP A 52 -1.81 -13.19 -5.83
C ASP A 52 -1.08 -14.32 -5.09
N ASP A 53 -0.07 -14.93 -5.71
CA ASP A 53 0.79 -15.95 -5.09
C ASP A 53 1.61 -15.39 -3.92
N VAL A 54 2.23 -14.22 -4.09
CA VAL A 54 2.94 -13.51 -3.01
C VAL A 54 1.97 -13.14 -1.88
N TRP A 55 0.76 -12.71 -2.20
CA TRP A 55 -0.27 -12.38 -1.20
C TRP A 55 -0.69 -13.59 -0.38
N LEU A 56 -0.76 -14.78 -0.98
CA LEU A 56 -1.12 -16.03 -0.28
C LEU A 56 0.04 -16.63 0.50
N THR A 57 1.23 -16.68 -0.10
CA THR A 57 2.38 -17.42 0.42
C THR A 57 3.32 -16.58 1.28
N GLY A 58 3.35 -15.27 1.07
CA GLY A 58 4.32 -14.36 1.69
C GLY A 58 5.73 -14.43 1.09
N ASN A 59 5.97 -15.25 0.07
CA ASN A 59 7.29 -15.42 -0.54
C ASN A 59 7.56 -14.26 -1.51
N ALA A 60 8.55 -13.42 -1.20
CA ALA A 60 8.92 -12.31 -2.08
C ALA A 60 9.53 -12.80 -3.40
N GLN A 61 9.19 -12.14 -4.52
CA GLN A 61 9.64 -12.49 -5.86
C GLN A 61 9.91 -11.23 -6.70
N ASP A 62 10.82 -11.31 -7.67
CA ASP A 62 10.99 -10.25 -8.67
C ASP A 62 10.04 -10.47 -9.86
N PHE A 63 9.60 -9.38 -10.47
CA PHE A 63 8.92 -9.40 -11.76
C PHE A 63 9.59 -8.44 -12.74
N ASP A 64 9.74 -8.88 -13.99
CA ASP A 64 10.44 -8.15 -15.05
C ASP A 64 9.44 -7.64 -16.10
N PHE A 65 9.29 -6.32 -16.17
CA PHE A 65 8.49 -5.58 -17.13
C PHE A 65 9.31 -5.05 -18.32
N SER A 66 10.63 -5.29 -18.40
CA SER A 66 11.53 -4.72 -19.42
C SER A 66 11.11 -4.98 -20.87
N LYS A 67 10.28 -6.01 -21.10
CA LYS A 67 9.75 -6.37 -22.42
C LYS A 67 8.45 -5.64 -22.78
N MET A 68 7.95 -4.76 -21.92
CA MET A 68 6.65 -4.11 -22.07
C MET A 68 6.82 -2.68 -22.59
N GLU A 69 6.08 -2.33 -23.64
CA GLU A 69 5.88 -0.92 -24.01
C GLU A 69 4.93 -0.26 -23.00
N THR A 70 5.28 0.96 -22.58
CA THR A 70 4.89 1.60 -21.31
C THR A 70 3.50 2.26 -21.26
N ASP A 71 2.53 1.79 -22.05
CA ASP A 71 1.21 2.44 -22.15
C ASP A 71 0.17 1.96 -21.12
N PHE A 72 0.57 1.17 -20.12
CA PHE A 72 -0.33 0.69 -19.07
C PHE A 72 -0.06 1.39 -17.73
N TYR A 73 -1.12 1.58 -16.94
CA TYR A 73 -1.02 2.18 -15.61
C TYR A 73 -1.93 1.46 -14.62
N PHE A 74 -1.59 1.59 -13.33
CA PHE A 74 -2.42 1.08 -12.24
C PHE A 74 -3.41 2.16 -11.81
N ASP A 75 -4.70 1.93 -12.06
CA ASP A 75 -5.78 2.81 -11.63
C ASP A 75 -6.25 2.41 -10.22
N ALA A 76 -5.67 3.06 -9.23
CA ALA A 76 -6.03 2.89 -7.83
C ALA A 76 -7.34 3.60 -7.44
N LYS A 77 -7.94 4.42 -8.34
CA LYS A 77 -9.18 5.17 -8.05
C LYS A 77 -10.44 4.35 -8.29
N THR A 78 -10.34 3.28 -9.08
CA THR A 78 -11.49 2.41 -9.36
C THR A 78 -11.69 1.40 -8.25
N SER A 79 -12.92 0.95 -8.07
CA SER A 79 -13.26 -0.15 -7.17
C SER A 79 -13.97 -1.23 -7.98
N PRO A 80 -13.35 -2.41 -8.19
CA PRO A 80 -11.99 -2.77 -7.77
C PRO A 80 -10.89 -1.98 -8.51
N PRO A 81 -9.69 -1.85 -7.93
CA PRO A 81 -8.54 -1.26 -8.63
C PRO A 81 -8.19 -2.12 -9.84
N ALA A 82 -7.65 -1.51 -10.88
CA ALA A 82 -7.35 -2.23 -12.11
C ALA A 82 -6.11 -1.70 -12.80
N PHE A 83 -5.39 -2.58 -13.48
CA PHE A 83 -4.47 -2.17 -14.51
C PHE A 83 -5.24 -1.78 -15.78
N ARG A 84 -4.87 -0.68 -16.42
CA ARG A 84 -5.51 -0.17 -17.63
C ARG A 84 -4.51 -0.01 -18.76
N PHE A 85 -4.92 -0.36 -19.98
CA PHE A 85 -4.19 -0.09 -21.22
C PHE A 85 -5.20 0.08 -22.37
N GLY A 86 -5.16 1.23 -23.06
CA GLY A 86 -6.21 1.58 -24.02
C GLY A 86 -7.62 1.48 -23.41
N ASN A 87 -8.50 0.69 -24.02
CA ASN A 87 -9.86 0.42 -23.53
C ASN A 87 -9.97 -0.85 -22.67
N ASN A 88 -8.88 -1.59 -22.49
CA ASN A 88 -8.86 -2.83 -21.74
C ASN A 88 -8.52 -2.55 -20.27
N TYR A 89 -9.07 -3.37 -19.38
CA TYR A 89 -8.75 -3.33 -17.96
C TYR A 89 -8.60 -4.74 -17.39
N MET A 90 -7.75 -4.86 -16.38
CA MET A 90 -7.55 -6.08 -15.61
C MET A 90 -7.68 -5.76 -14.13
N GLU A 91 -8.75 -6.24 -13.52
CA GLU A 91 -9.03 -6.03 -12.10
C GLU A 91 -7.98 -6.72 -11.23
N VAL A 92 -7.67 -6.07 -10.11
CA VAL A 92 -6.80 -6.57 -9.05
C VAL A 92 -7.67 -6.77 -7.80
N THR A 93 -7.66 -7.99 -7.28
CA THR A 93 -8.55 -8.39 -6.17
C THR A 93 -7.91 -8.21 -4.80
N ASN A 94 -6.59 -8.25 -4.73
CA ASN A 94 -5.83 -8.12 -3.48
C ASN A 94 -5.32 -6.69 -3.30
N PRO A 95 -5.17 -6.19 -2.06
CA PRO A 95 -4.60 -4.87 -1.81
C PRO A 95 -3.18 -4.72 -2.38
N LEU A 96 -3.03 -4.01 -3.50
CA LEU A 96 -1.77 -3.82 -4.20
C LEU A 96 -1.30 -2.36 -4.17
N PHE A 97 -0.06 -2.16 -3.77
CA PHE A 97 0.68 -0.90 -3.87
C PHE A 97 1.72 -1.02 -4.98
N PHE A 98 1.47 -0.37 -6.11
CA PHE A 98 2.28 -0.55 -7.31
C PHE A 98 2.97 0.74 -7.74
N ARG A 99 4.28 0.66 -7.97
CA ARG A 99 5.05 1.64 -8.73
C ARG A 99 5.64 0.95 -9.95
N HIS A 100 5.40 1.52 -11.12
CA HIS A 100 5.96 1.00 -12.37
C HIS A 100 7.48 1.17 -12.42
N GLY A 101 8.17 0.18 -12.98
CA GLY A 101 9.57 0.22 -13.38
C GLY A 101 9.91 -1.03 -14.19
N ASP A 102 11.06 -1.05 -14.86
CA ASP A 102 11.47 -2.15 -15.74
C ASP A 102 11.54 -3.49 -14.99
N LYS A 103 11.89 -3.44 -13.71
CA LYS A 103 11.87 -4.58 -12.80
C LYS A 103 11.34 -4.14 -11.45
N VAL A 104 10.52 -4.96 -10.82
CA VAL A 104 9.95 -4.68 -9.50
C VAL A 104 10.15 -5.86 -8.56
N SER A 105 10.38 -5.55 -7.28
CA SER A 105 10.27 -6.53 -6.20
C SER A 105 8.82 -6.57 -5.75
N VAL A 106 8.26 -7.76 -5.64
CA VAL A 106 6.89 -8.02 -5.17
C VAL A 106 6.98 -8.74 -3.83
N SER A 107 6.42 -8.12 -2.79
CA SER A 107 6.51 -8.60 -1.41
C SER A 107 5.19 -8.41 -0.68
N GLN A 108 4.97 -9.25 0.33
CA GLN A 108 3.82 -9.13 1.22
C GLN A 108 4.16 -8.24 2.42
N GLY A 109 3.24 -7.37 2.82
CA GLY A 109 3.26 -6.68 4.09
C GLY A 109 1.95 -6.89 4.85
N ARG A 110 1.99 -6.62 6.16
CA ARG A 110 0.84 -6.79 7.06
C ARG A 110 0.78 -5.67 8.10
N LEU A 111 -0.44 -5.27 8.46
CA LEU A 111 -0.73 -4.47 9.65
C LEU A 111 -1.52 -5.34 10.63
N ASP A 112 -0.97 -5.56 11.82
CA ASP A 112 -1.61 -6.36 12.87
C ASP A 112 -2.32 -5.45 13.87
N PHE A 113 -3.60 -5.74 14.12
CA PHE A 113 -4.46 -5.04 15.09
C PHE A 113 -4.85 -5.96 16.27
N GLY A 114 -4.15 -7.09 16.46
CA GLY A 114 -4.33 -8.09 17.50
C GLY A 114 -5.43 -9.11 17.18
N TRP A 115 -6.62 -8.63 16.81
CA TRP A 115 -7.77 -9.47 16.48
C TRP A 115 -7.99 -9.67 14.97
N TRP A 116 -7.26 -8.91 14.15
CA TRP A 116 -7.33 -8.95 12.69
C TRP A 116 -6.06 -8.38 12.07
N GLU A 117 -5.64 -8.96 10.94
CA GLU A 117 -4.51 -8.50 10.15
C GLU A 117 -4.99 -7.96 8.79
N TYR A 118 -4.44 -6.81 8.38
CA TYR A 118 -4.57 -6.29 7.03
C TYR A 118 -3.35 -6.68 6.19
N SER A 119 -3.51 -7.69 5.33
CA SER A 119 -2.46 -8.14 4.40
C SER A 119 -2.54 -7.41 3.06
N PHE A 120 -1.39 -7.00 2.54
CA PHE A 120 -1.25 -6.30 1.27
C PHE A 120 0.01 -6.73 0.52
N VAL A 121 0.07 -6.39 -0.76
CA VAL A 121 1.24 -6.60 -1.64
C VAL A 121 1.83 -5.24 -2.00
N MET A 122 3.15 -5.14 -1.89
CA MET A 122 3.92 -4.02 -2.42
C MET A 122 4.74 -4.50 -3.62
N ALA A 123 4.63 -3.77 -4.73
CA ALA A 123 5.37 -3.98 -5.94
C ALA A 123 6.07 -2.66 -6.32
N ALA A 124 7.38 -2.59 -6.13
CA ALA A 124 8.15 -1.37 -6.37
C ALA A 124 9.51 -1.68 -7.04
N PRO A 125 10.01 -0.78 -7.90
CA PRO A 125 11.33 -0.89 -8.50
C PRO A 125 12.43 -0.51 -7.50
N ASP A 126 13.68 -0.53 -7.98
CA ASP A 126 14.83 -0.07 -7.21
C ASP A 126 14.59 1.36 -6.69
N MET A 127 14.70 1.52 -5.37
CA MET A 127 14.41 2.79 -4.71
C MET A 127 15.27 2.95 -3.47
N VAL A 128 15.72 4.20 -3.24
CA VAL A 128 16.39 4.59 -1.99
C VAL A 128 15.52 5.59 -1.25
N VAL A 129 15.05 5.24 -0.06
CA VAL A 129 14.35 6.17 0.83
C VAL A 129 15.39 6.91 1.67
N VAL A 130 15.44 8.23 1.53
CA VAL A 130 16.35 9.09 2.28
C VAL A 130 15.58 9.78 3.40
N PHE A 131 15.86 9.40 4.65
CA PHE A 131 15.29 10.08 5.80
C PHE A 131 16.03 11.37 6.11
N ASN A 132 15.27 12.46 6.22
CA ASN A 132 15.74 13.80 6.55
C ASN A 132 15.03 14.31 7.81
N PRO A 133 15.42 13.83 9.01
CA PRO A 133 14.85 14.31 10.25
C PRO A 133 15.31 15.75 10.50
N LEU A 134 14.37 16.71 10.55
CA LEU A 134 14.69 18.11 10.84
C LEU A 134 14.74 18.41 12.35
N GLN A 135 14.33 17.42 13.15
CA GLN A 135 14.27 17.45 14.60
C GLN A 135 14.70 16.08 15.14
N ASN A 136 15.29 16.05 16.33
CA ASN A 136 15.79 14.84 16.94
C ASN A 136 15.00 14.50 18.20
N ASP A 137 13.83 13.90 18.01
CA ASP A 137 12.92 13.46 19.07
C ASP A 137 12.34 12.07 18.79
N GLU A 138 11.76 11.47 19.82
CA GLU A 138 11.22 10.11 19.77
C GLU A 138 10.05 9.95 18.79
N GLN A 139 9.29 11.02 18.50
CA GLN A 139 8.17 10.97 17.55
C GLN A 139 8.69 10.88 16.12
N VAL A 140 9.68 11.71 15.76
CA VAL A 140 10.36 11.66 14.46
C VAL A 140 11.00 10.29 14.25
N TRP A 141 11.67 9.76 15.26
CA TRP A 141 12.28 8.43 15.22
C TRP A 141 11.24 7.31 15.11
N GLY A 142 10.11 7.43 15.83
CA GLY A 142 8.98 6.52 15.72
C GLY A 142 8.42 6.45 14.31
N VAL A 143 8.26 7.58 13.63
CA VAL A 143 7.83 7.62 12.22
C VAL A 143 8.82 6.88 11.32
N MET A 144 10.13 7.17 11.44
CA MET A 144 11.15 6.49 10.64
C MET A 144 11.12 4.97 10.84
N ARG A 145 10.99 4.50 12.09
CA ARG A 145 10.88 3.07 12.42
C ARG A 145 9.64 2.44 11.81
N ASN A 146 8.48 3.07 11.95
CA ASN A 146 7.21 2.56 11.43
C ASN A 146 7.24 2.45 9.90
N VAL A 147 7.79 3.44 9.21
CA VAL A 147 7.94 3.42 7.74
C VAL A 147 8.91 2.31 7.31
N THR A 148 10.07 2.23 7.95
CA THR A 148 11.10 1.21 7.65
C THR A 148 10.60 -0.21 7.89
N ALA A 149 9.77 -0.42 8.91
CA ALA A 149 9.22 -1.74 9.23
C ALA A 149 8.22 -2.26 8.18
N LEU A 150 7.49 -1.35 7.50
CA LEU A 150 6.42 -1.71 6.57
C LEU A 150 6.84 -1.80 5.11
N LEU A 151 7.95 -1.16 4.75
CA LEU A 151 8.49 -1.22 3.40
C LEU A 151 9.18 -2.57 3.12
N PRO A 152 9.28 -2.97 1.83
CA PRO A 152 9.68 -4.31 1.43
C PRO A 152 11.04 -4.77 1.99
N ASP A 153 11.12 -6.05 2.36
CA ASP A 153 12.39 -6.73 2.56
C ASP A 153 12.91 -7.28 1.23
N THR A 154 13.88 -6.59 0.65
CA THR A 154 14.46 -6.98 -0.64
C THR A 154 15.81 -7.69 -0.49
N THR A 155 16.09 -8.29 0.67
CA THR A 155 17.33 -9.07 0.87
C THR A 155 17.40 -10.27 -0.07
N VAL A 156 16.27 -10.95 -0.28
CA VAL A 156 16.15 -12.15 -1.13
C VAL A 156 15.83 -11.88 -2.60
N THR A 157 15.54 -10.63 -2.97
CA THR A 157 15.23 -10.22 -4.35
C THR A 157 16.42 -9.51 -4.99
N THR A 158 16.45 -9.45 -6.32
CA THR A 158 17.49 -8.71 -7.05
C THR A 158 17.17 -7.22 -7.16
N THR A 159 15.89 -6.85 -7.28
CA THR A 159 15.46 -5.46 -7.13
C THR A 159 15.61 -5.04 -5.68
N LYS A 160 16.23 -3.89 -5.41
CA LYS A 160 16.65 -3.41 -4.09
C LYS A 160 15.88 -2.18 -3.64
N PHE A 161 15.23 -2.32 -2.48
CA PHE A 161 14.71 -1.23 -1.69
C PHE A 161 15.68 -0.95 -0.55
N SER A 162 16.22 0.27 -0.48
CA SER A 162 17.27 0.63 0.48
C SER A 162 16.97 1.95 1.17
N TYR A 163 17.70 2.21 2.25
CA TYR A 163 17.49 3.36 3.12
C TYR A 163 18.79 4.12 3.32
N ALA A 164 18.70 5.44 3.36
CA ALA A 164 19.80 6.30 3.70
C ALA A 164 19.33 7.42 4.63
N PHE A 165 20.27 8.08 5.29
CA PHE A 165 20.00 9.14 6.26
C PHE A 165 20.79 10.39 5.90
N CYS A 166 20.14 11.55 6.00
CA CYS A 166 20.79 12.85 5.82
C CYS A 166 21.70 13.18 7.00
N GLY A 167 22.85 13.80 6.72
CA GLY A 167 23.73 14.36 7.74
C GLY A 167 24.36 13.33 8.66
N TYR A 168 24.78 12.20 8.12
CA TYR A 168 25.53 11.19 8.85
C TYR A 168 26.92 11.72 9.27
N PRO A 169 27.49 11.34 10.43
CA PRO A 169 28.84 11.76 10.83
C PRO A 169 29.89 11.26 9.84
N GLY A 170 30.43 12.18 9.04
CA GLY A 170 31.38 11.95 7.94
C GLY A 170 31.15 12.98 6.84
N ALA A 171 32.13 13.26 5.98
CA ALA A 171 32.09 14.36 5.01
C ALA A 171 31.02 14.26 3.89
N ALA A 172 30.04 13.35 3.98
CA ALA A 172 28.99 13.14 3.00
C ALA A 172 27.63 13.59 3.55
N ASP A 173 26.86 14.33 2.75
CA ASP A 173 25.51 14.80 3.11
C ASP A 173 24.48 13.67 3.28
N ILE A 174 24.75 12.48 2.73
CA ILE A 174 23.87 11.30 2.81
C ILE A 174 24.71 10.06 3.15
N SER A 175 24.21 9.22 4.06
CA SER A 175 24.83 7.93 4.38
C SER A 175 24.83 6.97 3.18
N THR A 176 25.75 6.01 3.19
CA THR A 176 25.67 4.88 2.26
C THR A 176 24.31 4.17 2.41
N PRO A 177 23.60 3.85 1.32
CA PRO A 177 22.36 3.10 1.40
C PRO A 177 22.55 1.74 2.06
N VAL A 178 21.64 1.39 2.96
CA VAL A 178 21.59 0.12 3.68
C VAL A 178 20.28 -0.60 3.41
N ASP A 179 20.25 -1.91 3.60
CA ASP A 179 19.00 -2.68 3.56
C ASP A 179 18.11 -2.36 4.78
N ARG A 180 16.92 -2.99 4.80
CA ARG A 180 15.95 -2.80 5.88
C ARG A 180 16.53 -3.11 7.26
N PHE A 181 17.33 -4.16 7.40
CA PHE A 181 17.92 -4.55 8.69
C PHE A 181 18.98 -3.55 9.15
N GLY A 182 19.83 -3.07 8.24
CA GLY A 182 20.79 -2.01 8.52
C GLY A 182 20.10 -0.72 8.95
N ALA A 183 18.99 -0.36 8.30
CA ALA A 183 18.19 0.81 8.65
C ALA A 183 17.54 0.66 10.03
N GLN A 184 16.92 -0.49 10.32
CA GLN A 184 16.33 -0.78 11.63
C GLN A 184 17.37 -0.75 12.74
N ARG A 185 18.58 -1.26 12.49
CA ARG A 185 19.69 -1.19 13.45
C ARG A 185 20.17 0.23 13.69
N ALA A 186 20.23 1.06 12.65
CA ALA A 186 20.55 2.49 12.82
C ALA A 186 19.48 3.19 13.65
N LEU A 187 18.20 2.89 13.38
CA LEU A 187 17.04 3.46 14.08
C LEU A 187 16.78 2.89 15.48
N SER A 188 17.47 1.81 15.88
CA SER A 188 17.40 1.26 17.23
C SER A 188 18.40 1.90 18.20
N LEU A 189 19.29 2.75 17.70
CA LEU A 189 20.21 3.54 18.54
C LEU A 189 19.44 4.65 19.28
N ASN A 190 19.96 5.12 20.43
CA ASN A 190 19.33 6.20 21.16
C ASN A 190 19.37 7.49 20.33
N TYR A 191 18.20 8.10 20.12
CA TYR A 191 18.05 9.36 19.39
C TYR A 191 18.88 10.47 20.05
N GLU A 192 18.96 10.50 21.38
CA GLU A 192 19.70 11.51 22.15
C GLU A 192 21.20 11.55 21.81
N THR A 193 21.75 10.42 21.34
CA THR A 193 23.18 10.29 21.00
C THR A 193 23.47 10.40 19.51
N THR A 194 22.43 10.52 18.68
CA THR A 194 22.55 10.50 17.22
C THR A 194 22.23 11.88 16.67
N THR A 195 23.19 12.52 16.01
CA THR A 195 22.98 13.81 15.35
C THR A 195 22.76 13.60 13.86
N PHE A 196 21.66 14.14 13.34
CA PHE A 196 21.39 14.24 11.90
C PHE A 196 21.39 15.70 11.48
N TYR A 197 21.70 15.95 10.21
CA TYR A 197 21.66 17.27 9.60
C TYR A 197 20.72 17.27 8.41
N GLN A 198 20.16 18.43 8.12
CA GLN A 198 19.32 18.64 6.96
C GLN A 198 20.09 18.32 5.67
N CYS A 199 19.48 17.54 4.78
CA CYS A 199 20.05 17.30 3.45
C CYS A 199 20.18 18.62 2.66
N SER A 200 21.38 18.88 2.15
CA SER A 200 21.68 20.03 1.28
C SER A 200 21.83 19.64 -0.21
N VAL A 201 21.90 18.34 -0.51
CA VAL A 201 22.22 17.81 -1.84
C VAL A 201 21.00 17.54 -2.71
N GLN A 202 21.20 17.68 -4.02
CA GLN A 202 20.23 17.23 -5.02
C GLN A 202 20.25 15.70 -5.12
N LEU A 203 19.09 15.07 -4.96
CA LEU A 203 18.95 13.62 -4.98
C LEU A 203 18.88 13.04 -6.40
N PRO A 204 19.43 11.83 -6.63
CA PRO A 204 19.20 11.07 -7.86
C PRO A 204 17.71 10.73 -8.09
N ALA A 205 17.36 10.37 -9.32
CA ALA A 205 15.96 10.12 -9.71
C ALA A 205 15.27 8.94 -8.98
N ASN A 206 16.03 7.93 -8.56
CA ASN A 206 15.52 6.77 -7.82
C ASN A 206 15.53 6.98 -6.29
N TYR A 207 15.89 8.17 -5.82
CA TYR A 207 15.92 8.52 -4.40
C TYR A 207 14.64 9.28 -4.03
N MET A 208 14.03 8.90 -2.91
CA MET A 208 12.83 9.53 -2.36
C MET A 208 13.16 10.21 -1.04
N LEU A 209 13.09 11.53 -0.99
CA LEU A 209 13.28 12.29 0.25
C LEU A 209 12.06 12.17 1.14
N VAL A 210 12.27 11.79 2.40
CA VAL A 210 11.24 11.79 3.45
C VAL A 210 11.70 12.74 4.54
N SER A 211 11.19 13.96 4.51
CA SER A 211 11.46 14.97 5.54
C SER A 211 10.47 14.81 6.67
N ILE A 212 10.93 14.83 7.92
CA ILE A 212 10.07 14.62 9.09
C ILE A 212 10.27 15.78 10.06
N SER A 213 9.20 16.51 10.36
CA SER A 213 9.22 17.71 11.19
C SER A 213 7.82 18.15 11.60
N VAL A 214 7.65 18.62 12.84
CA VAL A 214 6.40 19.27 13.27
C VAL A 214 6.11 20.58 12.50
N GLY A 215 7.11 21.13 11.81
CA GLY A 215 6.99 22.31 10.94
C GLY A 215 6.54 22.03 9.51
N CYS A 216 6.29 20.76 9.13
CA CYS A 216 5.73 20.44 7.81
C CYS A 216 4.32 21.03 7.69
N ALA A 217 4.17 22.06 6.85
CA ALA A 217 2.92 22.81 6.68
C ALA A 217 2.47 22.99 5.21
N SER A 218 3.26 22.53 4.24
CA SER A 218 2.95 22.69 2.80
C SER A 218 3.66 21.63 1.96
N SER A 219 3.33 21.56 0.68
CA SER A 219 3.99 20.70 -0.30
C SER A 219 5.51 20.91 -0.29
N PRO A 220 6.33 19.87 -0.05
CA PRO A 220 7.77 19.98 -0.23
C PRO A 220 8.12 20.17 -1.72
N SER A 221 9.34 20.63 -2.00
CA SER A 221 9.86 20.70 -3.36
C SER A 221 10.10 19.31 -3.97
N SER A 222 10.39 18.31 -3.14
CA SER A 222 10.55 16.92 -3.54
C SER A 222 10.14 15.95 -2.42
N GLY A 223 9.70 14.75 -2.82
CA GLY A 223 9.35 13.67 -1.91
C GLY A 223 8.13 13.93 -1.01
N VAL A 224 8.25 13.56 0.26
CA VAL A 224 7.18 13.62 1.27
C VAL A 224 7.66 14.39 2.50
N CYS A 225 6.83 15.30 3.01
CA CYS A 225 7.03 15.99 4.28
C CYS A 225 6.04 15.43 5.29
N VAL A 226 6.51 14.82 6.36
CA VAL A 226 5.69 14.21 7.42
C VAL A 226 5.72 15.08 8.66
N ASN A 227 4.54 15.48 9.11
CA ASN A 227 4.28 16.15 10.38
C ASN A 227 3.80 15.14 11.43
N PRO A 228 4.66 14.64 12.33
CA PRO A 228 4.21 13.78 13.42
C PRO A 228 3.27 14.56 14.37
N ALA A 229 2.23 13.91 14.89
CA ALA A 229 1.34 14.56 15.84
C ALA A 229 2.08 15.00 17.11
N SER A 230 1.86 16.24 17.54
CA SER A 230 2.48 16.79 18.74
C SER A 230 1.77 16.30 20.02
N GLY A 231 2.22 15.19 20.61
CA GLY A 231 1.76 14.79 21.95
C GLY A 231 2.25 13.43 22.42
N SER A 232 2.41 13.26 23.74
CA SER A 232 2.84 11.99 24.36
C SER A 232 1.76 10.90 24.37
N ASN A 233 0.53 11.22 23.98
CA ASN A 233 -0.62 10.31 23.98
C ASN A 233 -1.10 9.93 22.56
N ASP A 234 -0.47 10.47 21.51
CA ASP A 234 -0.89 10.25 20.13
C ASP A 234 -0.15 9.03 19.54
N ARG A 235 -0.70 7.84 19.82
CA ARG A 235 -0.26 6.60 19.19
C ARG A 235 -0.54 6.66 17.67
N GLY A 236 0.48 6.98 16.87
CA GLY A 236 0.51 6.68 15.43
C GLY A 236 -0.19 7.67 14.48
N GLY A 237 -0.51 8.88 14.93
CA GLY A 237 -1.17 9.89 14.08
C GLY A 237 -0.25 11.01 13.58
N GLY A 238 -0.70 11.73 12.56
CA GLY A 238 -0.10 12.97 12.11
C GLY A 238 -0.64 13.40 10.75
N SER A 239 0.06 14.30 10.10
CA SER A 239 -0.20 14.64 8.70
C SER A 239 1.03 14.55 7.82
N PHE A 240 0.81 14.54 6.52
CA PHE A 240 1.89 14.61 5.55
C PHE A 240 1.44 15.37 4.31
N TYR A 241 2.44 15.89 3.60
CA TYR A 241 2.32 16.60 2.33
C TYR A 241 3.23 15.93 1.31
N MET A 242 2.80 15.89 0.06
CA MET A 242 3.60 15.31 -1.03
C MET A 242 3.96 16.42 -2.01
N ALA A 243 5.14 16.31 -2.63
CA ALA A 243 5.54 17.28 -3.62
C ALA A 243 4.52 17.38 -4.77
N GLY A 244 4.14 18.60 -5.13
CA GLY A 244 3.15 18.88 -6.18
C GLY A 244 1.69 18.81 -5.70
N SER A 245 1.44 18.70 -4.39
CA SER A 245 0.10 18.71 -3.80
C SER A 245 0.08 19.48 -2.48
N ASP A 246 -0.61 20.61 -2.45
CA ASP A 246 -0.85 21.39 -1.22
C ASP A 246 -1.92 20.79 -0.32
N ARG A 247 -2.47 19.62 -0.69
CA ARG A 247 -3.43 18.91 0.14
C ARG A 247 -2.71 18.30 1.34
N GLU A 248 -3.24 18.57 2.52
CA GLU A 248 -2.88 17.85 3.74
C GLU A 248 -3.51 16.45 3.73
N TYR A 249 -2.72 15.43 4.02
CA TYR A 249 -3.17 14.05 4.22
C TYR A 249 -2.94 13.64 5.67
N LYS A 250 -3.87 12.92 6.28
CA LYS A 250 -3.70 12.39 7.65
C LYS A 250 -3.23 10.94 7.59
N PHE A 251 -2.21 10.59 8.37
CA PHE A 251 -1.76 9.19 8.48
C PHE A 251 -2.16 8.59 9.83
N MET A 252 -2.45 7.29 9.83
CA MET A 252 -2.82 6.47 10.99
C MET A 252 -1.77 5.40 11.30
N ASP A 253 -1.02 4.99 10.29
CA ASP A 253 0.02 3.98 10.38
C ASP A 253 1.11 4.28 9.35
N GLY A 254 2.23 3.53 9.41
CA GLY A 254 3.32 3.74 8.47
C GLY A 254 2.99 3.33 7.02
N LEU A 255 1.91 2.57 6.77
CA LEU A 255 1.52 2.17 5.42
C LEU A 255 0.95 3.35 4.64
N ASP A 256 0.31 4.31 5.31
CA ASP A 256 -0.13 5.57 4.70
C ASP A 256 1.04 6.36 4.11
N ILE A 257 2.14 6.46 4.86
CA ILE A 257 3.36 7.14 4.43
C ILE A 257 4.08 6.30 3.37
N ALA A 258 4.14 4.97 3.56
CA ALA A 258 4.72 4.06 2.56
C ALA A 258 3.97 4.12 1.21
N ALA A 259 2.64 4.26 1.23
CA ALA A 259 1.83 4.44 0.02
C ALA A 259 2.19 5.75 -0.72
N ALA A 260 2.48 6.83 0.01
CA ALA A 260 2.96 8.08 -0.56
C ALA A 260 4.38 7.91 -1.16
N ILE A 261 5.29 7.23 -0.46
CA ILE A 261 6.66 6.94 -0.92
C ILE A 261 6.63 6.09 -2.20
N ILE A 262 5.87 5.00 -2.21
CA ILE A 262 5.76 4.06 -3.34
C ILE A 262 5.10 4.77 -4.52
N GLY A 263 4.01 5.51 -4.30
CA GLY A 263 3.34 6.19 -5.40
C GLY A 263 4.19 7.32 -6.00
N GLY A 264 5.14 7.88 -5.25
CA GLY A 264 6.09 8.86 -5.74
C GLY A 264 5.48 10.21 -6.15
N THR A 265 6.34 11.10 -6.67
CA THR A 265 6.01 12.48 -7.07
C THR A 265 5.92 12.66 -8.58
N THR A 266 6.40 11.67 -9.36
CA THR A 266 6.19 11.67 -10.79
C THR A 266 4.70 11.55 -11.04
N SER A 267 4.15 12.55 -11.72
CA SER A 267 2.80 12.49 -12.24
C SER A 267 2.62 11.14 -12.93
N ASP A 268 1.68 10.35 -12.43
CA ASP A 268 0.93 9.42 -13.29
C ASP A 268 0.56 10.18 -14.59
N ILE A 269 0.12 9.47 -15.63
CA ILE A 269 -0.52 10.06 -16.81
C ILE A 269 -1.66 11.04 -16.41
N ARG A 270 -2.08 11.05 -15.12
CA ARG A 270 -3.03 11.97 -14.47
C ARG A 270 -2.53 12.75 -13.24
N GLY A 271 -1.23 12.92 -13.02
CA GLY A 271 -0.72 13.98 -12.13
C GLY A 271 -0.31 13.60 -10.70
N HIS A 272 -0.95 12.67 -9.98
CA HIS A 272 -0.74 12.48 -8.53
C HIS A 272 -0.75 11.00 -8.06
N ALA A 273 0.29 10.22 -8.38
CA ALA A 273 0.33 8.79 -8.09
C ALA A 273 0.31 8.46 -6.58
N GLY A 274 1.10 9.16 -5.74
CA GLY A 274 1.12 8.97 -4.27
C GLY A 274 -0.23 9.17 -3.59
N GLY A 275 -0.94 10.25 -3.94
CA GLY A 275 -2.26 10.54 -3.36
C GLY A 275 -3.32 9.49 -3.71
N ASN A 276 -3.22 8.89 -4.90
CA ASN A 276 -4.14 7.83 -5.31
C ASN A 276 -3.90 6.54 -4.51
N LEU A 277 -2.64 6.15 -4.30
CA LEU A 277 -2.32 4.97 -3.48
C LEU A 277 -2.72 5.15 -2.01
N TYR A 278 -2.55 6.35 -1.45
CA TYR A 278 -3.06 6.67 -0.11
C TYR A 278 -4.59 6.54 -0.03
N LEU A 279 -5.33 7.17 -0.95
CA LEU A 279 -6.80 7.11 -0.94
C LEU A 279 -7.30 5.68 -1.16
N TYR A 280 -6.62 4.93 -2.03
CA TYR A 280 -6.88 3.51 -2.26
C TYR A 280 -6.68 2.67 -1.01
N LYS A 281 -5.53 2.81 -0.32
CA LYS A 281 -5.27 2.16 0.97
C LYS A 281 -6.41 2.41 1.94
N GLN A 282 -6.77 3.68 2.12
CA GLN A 282 -7.78 4.08 3.08
C GLN A 282 -9.15 3.50 2.73
N SER A 283 -9.55 3.51 1.46
CA SER A 283 -10.81 2.92 1.01
C SER A 283 -10.84 1.40 1.22
N SER A 284 -9.79 0.70 0.78
CA SER A 284 -9.64 -0.75 0.91
C SER A 284 -9.63 -1.19 2.38
N PHE A 285 -8.75 -0.57 3.16
CA PHE A 285 -8.63 -0.78 4.60
C PHE A 285 -9.96 -0.60 5.32
N ARG A 286 -10.66 0.53 5.08
CA ARG A 286 -11.93 0.83 5.74
C ARG A 286 -12.98 -0.24 5.46
N GLN A 287 -13.11 -0.66 4.20
CA GLN A 287 -14.08 -1.68 3.81
C GLN A 287 -13.76 -3.03 4.45
N SER A 288 -12.52 -3.48 4.36
CA SER A 288 -12.09 -4.77 4.92
C SER A 288 -12.16 -4.79 6.44
N MET A 289 -11.68 -3.75 7.11
CA MET A 289 -11.70 -3.66 8.57
C MET A 289 -13.11 -3.56 9.12
N LYS A 290 -13.99 -2.76 8.49
CA LYS A 290 -15.39 -2.67 8.92
C LYS A 290 -16.08 -4.03 8.82
N PHE A 291 -15.89 -4.72 7.71
CA PHE A 291 -16.43 -6.06 7.52
C PHE A 291 -15.91 -7.06 8.56
N ALA A 292 -14.60 -7.04 8.83
CA ALA A 292 -13.99 -7.88 9.86
C ALA A 292 -14.54 -7.57 11.27
N ALA A 293 -14.64 -6.28 11.62
CA ALA A 293 -15.18 -5.82 12.90
C ALA A 293 -16.64 -6.26 13.08
N ASP A 294 -17.48 -6.09 12.06
CA ASP A 294 -18.89 -6.48 12.10
C ASP A 294 -19.05 -7.99 12.31
N ILE A 295 -18.31 -8.81 11.55
CA ILE A 295 -18.36 -10.28 11.67
C ILE A 295 -17.87 -10.71 13.05
N MET A 296 -16.75 -10.17 13.51
CA MET A 296 -16.17 -10.58 14.78
C MET A 296 -17.04 -10.13 15.96
N ALA A 297 -17.66 -8.94 15.88
CA ALA A 297 -18.63 -8.49 16.87
C ALA A 297 -19.85 -9.42 16.94
N GLN A 298 -20.42 -9.79 15.79
CA GLN A 298 -21.56 -10.72 15.73
C GLN A 298 -21.18 -12.10 16.30
N ARG A 299 -19.99 -12.62 15.97
CA ARG A 299 -19.48 -13.88 16.51
C ARG A 299 -19.33 -13.81 18.03
N ALA A 300 -18.73 -12.75 18.55
CA ALA A 300 -18.57 -12.54 19.98
C ALA A 300 -19.93 -12.45 20.71
N GLN A 301 -20.91 -11.75 20.12
CA GLN A 301 -22.28 -11.72 20.65
C GLN A 301 -22.93 -13.10 20.69
N LEU A 302 -22.85 -13.87 19.60
CA LEU A 302 -23.38 -15.23 19.54
C LEU A 302 -22.74 -16.14 20.59
N LEU A 303 -21.43 -16.06 20.78
CA LEU A 303 -20.71 -16.84 21.79
C LEU A 303 -21.14 -16.44 23.21
N SER A 304 -21.23 -15.14 23.49
CA SER A 304 -21.69 -14.63 24.79
C SER A 304 -23.12 -15.10 25.12
N GLY A 305 -24.03 -15.06 24.15
CA GLY A 305 -25.43 -15.48 24.32
C GLY A 305 -25.55 -16.98 24.56
N LYS A 306 -24.77 -17.80 23.83
CA LYS A 306 -24.71 -19.26 24.06
C LYS A 306 -24.21 -19.60 25.45
N LEU A 307 -23.12 -18.96 25.90
CA LEU A 307 -22.58 -19.16 27.24
C LEU A 307 -23.59 -18.74 28.31
N ALA A 308 -24.24 -17.58 28.15
CA ALA A 308 -25.28 -17.12 29.07
C ALA A 308 -26.44 -18.12 29.19
N ALA A 309 -26.89 -18.70 28.07
CA ALA A 309 -27.94 -19.72 28.07
C ALA A 309 -27.51 -21.01 28.78
N LEU A 310 -26.26 -21.47 28.58
CA LEU A 310 -25.72 -22.65 29.26
C LEU A 310 -25.57 -22.42 30.77
N ILE A 311 -25.16 -21.22 31.19
CA ILE A 311 -25.08 -20.83 32.61
C ILE A 311 -26.48 -20.79 33.23
N ALA A 312 -27.46 -20.20 32.53
CA ALA A 312 -28.84 -20.14 33.00
C ALA A 312 -29.48 -21.53 33.13
N ALA A 313 -29.13 -22.45 32.22
CA ALA A 313 -29.56 -23.85 32.26
C ALA A 313 -28.79 -24.71 33.29
N GLY A 314 -27.87 -24.13 34.07
CA GLY A 314 -27.07 -24.85 35.07
C GLY A 314 -26.04 -25.82 34.47
N ARG A 315 -25.75 -25.73 33.16
CA ARG A 315 -24.76 -26.57 32.47
C ARG A 315 -23.33 -26.06 32.61
N ILE A 316 -23.17 -24.81 33.02
CA ILE A 316 -21.89 -24.16 33.32
C ILE A 316 -22.03 -23.48 34.68
N GLU A 317 -21.09 -23.72 35.59
CA GLU A 317 -21.09 -23.07 36.90
C GLU A 317 -20.79 -21.57 36.76
N ARG A 318 -21.54 -20.72 37.49
CA ARG A 318 -21.43 -19.25 37.39
C ARG A 318 -20.05 -18.67 37.75
N GLY A 319 -19.21 -19.42 38.47
CA GLY A 319 -17.85 -19.02 38.82
C GLY A 319 -16.76 -19.66 37.96
N SER A 320 -17.12 -20.48 36.98
CA SER A 320 -16.15 -21.18 36.12
C SER A 320 -15.51 -20.26 35.08
N GLU A 321 -14.35 -20.65 34.54
CA GLU A 321 -13.68 -19.91 33.46
C GLU A 321 -14.59 -19.64 32.25
N PRO A 322 -15.40 -20.61 31.74
CA PRO A 322 -16.35 -20.34 30.66
C PRO A 322 -17.39 -19.25 30.98
N ALA A 323 -17.80 -19.12 32.26
CA ALA A 323 -18.69 -18.05 32.67
C ALA A 323 -18.01 -16.67 32.63
N ALA A 324 -16.71 -16.59 32.95
CA ALA A 324 -15.91 -15.38 32.81
C ALA A 324 -15.60 -15.01 31.34
N CYS A 325 -15.63 -15.97 30.42
CA CYS A 325 -15.52 -15.71 28.98
C CYS A 325 -16.72 -14.95 28.43
N ALA A 326 -17.94 -15.22 28.94
CA ALA A 326 -19.17 -14.60 28.43
C ALA A 326 -19.13 -13.06 28.47
N SER A 327 -18.70 -12.48 29.60
CA SER A 327 -18.56 -11.02 29.74
C SER A 327 -17.42 -10.45 28.89
N SER A 328 -16.33 -11.21 28.71
CA SER A 328 -15.19 -10.82 27.89
C SER A 328 -15.59 -10.73 26.40
N TYR A 329 -16.41 -11.67 25.91
CA TYR A 329 -16.98 -11.58 24.55
C TYR A 329 -17.90 -10.38 24.37
N VAL A 330 -18.70 -10.01 25.37
CA VAL A 330 -19.54 -8.79 25.31
C VAL A 330 -18.65 -7.54 25.20
N GLN A 331 -17.58 -7.46 25.99
CA GLN A 331 -16.63 -6.34 25.91
C GLN A 331 -15.98 -6.24 24.53
N LEU A 332 -15.50 -7.36 24.00
CA LEU A 332 -14.94 -7.41 22.65
C LEU A 332 -15.97 -6.97 21.60
N ALA A 333 -17.19 -7.52 21.63
CA ALA A 333 -18.25 -7.15 20.69
C ALA A 333 -18.55 -5.64 20.69
N ASN A 334 -18.70 -5.04 21.87
CA ASN A 334 -18.99 -3.61 22.00
C ASN A 334 -17.82 -2.75 21.47
N SER A 335 -16.59 -3.16 21.73
CA SER A 335 -15.40 -2.47 21.23
C SER A 335 -15.29 -2.52 19.70
N LEU A 336 -15.60 -3.67 19.09
CA LEU A 336 -15.59 -3.87 17.64
C LEU A 336 -16.74 -3.13 16.93
N GLN A 337 -17.92 -3.07 17.57
CA GLN A 337 -19.01 -2.22 17.09
C GLN A 337 -18.61 -0.73 17.07
N SER A 338 -17.80 -0.29 18.04
CA SER A 338 -17.26 1.07 18.03
C SER A 338 -16.32 1.31 16.84
N VAL A 339 -15.43 0.35 16.53
CA VAL A 339 -14.57 0.40 15.32
C VAL A 339 -15.42 0.53 14.06
N SER A 340 -16.44 -0.32 13.91
CA SER A 340 -17.35 -0.30 12.77
C SER A 340 -18.11 1.03 12.63
N SER A 341 -18.53 1.62 13.75
CA SER A 341 -19.19 2.93 13.80
C SER A 341 -18.27 4.06 13.34
N GLU A 342 -17.02 4.10 13.83
CA GLU A 342 -16.06 5.14 13.41
C GLU A 342 -15.72 5.03 11.91
N LEU A 343 -15.57 3.81 11.39
CA LEU A 343 -15.33 3.56 9.95
C LEU A 343 -16.53 3.93 9.06
N ALA A 344 -17.74 4.00 9.60
CA ALA A 344 -18.93 4.41 8.85
C ALA A 344 -19.06 5.94 8.70
N ARG A 345 -18.24 6.72 9.41
CA ARG A 345 -18.35 8.17 9.41
C ARG A 345 -17.84 8.80 8.10
N PRO A 346 -18.51 9.84 7.57
CA PRO A 346 -18.06 10.53 6.35
C PRO A 346 -16.75 11.30 6.51
N ASP A 347 -16.47 11.78 7.73
CA ASP A 347 -15.33 12.64 8.09
C ASP A 347 -14.05 11.86 8.44
N TYR A 348 -14.04 10.54 8.20
CA TYR A 348 -12.93 9.64 8.47
C TYR A 348 -11.56 10.19 8.04
N TYR A 349 -11.46 10.79 6.84
CA TYR A 349 -10.19 11.33 6.32
C TYR A 349 -9.64 12.55 7.09
N SER A 350 -10.43 13.15 7.97
CA SER A 350 -10.09 14.40 8.66
C SER A 350 -9.66 14.21 10.12
N ASP A 351 -10.12 13.15 10.80
CA ASP A 351 -9.69 12.81 12.17
C ASP A 351 -9.78 11.28 12.42
N ASN A 352 -8.60 10.65 12.58
CA ASN A 352 -8.48 9.21 12.83
C ASN A 352 -8.35 8.85 14.33
N ARG A 353 -8.35 9.83 15.25
CA ARG A 353 -8.05 9.58 16.67
C ARG A 353 -9.09 8.69 17.35
N ALA A 354 -10.37 8.91 17.03
CA ALA A 354 -11.46 8.09 17.57
C ALA A 354 -11.34 6.64 17.13
N LEU A 355 -11.00 6.40 15.86
CA LEU A 355 -10.75 5.05 15.35
C LEU A 355 -9.52 4.42 16.02
N LEU A 356 -8.40 5.13 16.11
CA LEU A 356 -7.19 4.63 16.78
C LEU A 356 -7.47 4.21 18.23
N ALA A 357 -8.24 5.01 18.96
CA ALA A 357 -8.68 4.68 20.31
C ALA A 357 -9.61 3.45 20.33
N ALA A 358 -10.53 3.33 19.38
CA ALA A 358 -11.40 2.16 19.25
C ALA A 358 -10.60 0.88 18.94
N LEU A 359 -9.61 0.97 18.04
CA LEU A 359 -8.71 -0.13 17.69
C LEU A 359 -7.89 -0.57 18.90
N ALA A 360 -7.26 0.37 19.62
CA ALA A 360 -6.51 0.06 20.83
C ALA A 360 -7.37 -0.63 21.91
N ARG A 361 -8.61 -0.17 22.11
CA ARG A 361 -9.55 -0.81 23.04
C ARG A 361 -9.94 -2.22 22.59
N SER A 362 -10.18 -2.42 21.29
CA SER A 362 -10.55 -3.73 20.74
C SER A 362 -9.41 -4.74 20.81
N SER A 363 -8.18 -4.31 20.54
CA SER A 363 -6.96 -5.12 20.74
C SER A 363 -6.81 -5.50 22.21
N ALA A 364 -6.90 -4.54 23.15
CA ALA A 364 -6.81 -4.85 24.58
C ALA A 364 -7.93 -5.78 25.07
N ALA A 365 -9.15 -5.65 24.54
CA ALA A 365 -10.25 -6.56 24.86
C ALA A 365 -10.01 -7.97 24.33
N TYR A 366 -9.40 -8.09 23.15
CA TYR A 366 -8.99 -9.38 22.59
C TYR A 366 -7.86 -10.03 23.39
N ASP A 367 -6.81 -9.27 23.74
CA ASP A 367 -5.70 -9.77 24.57
C ASP A 367 -6.17 -10.24 25.95
N ALA A 368 -7.10 -9.50 26.57
CA ALA A 368 -7.70 -9.89 27.83
C ALA A 368 -8.53 -11.18 27.72
N LEU A 369 -9.10 -11.45 26.55
CA LEU A 369 -9.84 -12.66 26.24
C LEU A 369 -8.89 -13.85 26.01
N ALA A 370 -7.79 -13.61 25.28
CA ALA A 370 -6.70 -14.56 25.06
C ALA A 370 -6.02 -14.99 26.37
N ALA A 371 -5.72 -14.04 27.25
CA ALA A 371 -5.11 -14.29 28.56
C ALA A 371 -5.98 -15.19 29.46
N LYS A 372 -7.29 -15.24 29.22
CA LYS A 372 -8.24 -16.12 29.92
C LYS A 372 -8.46 -17.46 29.21
N GLY A 373 -7.80 -17.72 28.09
CA GLY A 373 -7.98 -18.93 27.28
C GLY A 373 -9.31 -19.00 26.55
N CYS A 374 -9.96 -17.86 26.32
CA CYS A 374 -11.29 -17.79 25.70
C CYS A 374 -11.25 -17.67 24.16
N GLU A 375 -10.09 -17.69 23.50
CA GLU A 375 -9.99 -17.53 22.03
C GLU A 375 -10.62 -18.70 21.26
N VAL A 376 -10.67 -19.88 21.89
CA VAL A 376 -11.26 -21.09 21.34
C VAL A 376 -12.27 -21.60 22.37
N PRO A 377 -13.54 -21.83 22.01
CA PRO A 377 -14.40 -22.63 22.87
C PRO A 377 -13.73 -24.00 22.97
N LYS A 378 -13.14 -24.33 24.13
CA LYS A 378 -12.75 -25.71 24.44
C LYS A 378 -14.05 -26.52 24.37
N ALA A 379 -14.16 -27.32 23.32
CA ALA A 379 -15.31 -28.17 23.05
C ALA A 379 -15.45 -29.26 24.12
#